data_AF-A0A2P5HEZ1-F1
#
_entry.id   AF-A0A2P5HEZ1-F1
#
_cell.length_a   1.000
_cell.length_b   1.000
_cell.length_c   1.000
_cell.angle_alpha   90.00
_cell.angle_beta   90.00
_cell.angle_gamma   90.00
#
_symmetry.space_group_name_H-M   'P 1'
#
loop_
_entity.id
_entity.type
_entity.pdbx_description
1 polymer ?
#
loop_
_entity_poly.entity_id
_entity_poly.type
_entity_poly.pdbx_seq_one_letter_code
_entity_poly.pdbx_strand_id
1 'polypeptide(L)'
;MTSIGFKEIDMSVETVLAISPTDHLAITIVGVAWVSTAYVLGMIWTSLALIDRWRGDHGEGNINFMSVIAALVMAAAWPIVLAALVVM
;
A
#
# COMPACT_ATOMS: atom_id res chain seq x y z
N MET A 1 -40.98 -5.01 33.78
CA MET A 1 -39.67 -4.70 34.38
C MET A 1 -38.66 -5.73 33.89
N THR A 2 -38.04 -5.48 32.75
CA THR A 2 -37.01 -6.35 32.15
C THR A 2 -35.66 -5.73 32.45
N SER A 3 -34.97 -6.24 33.48
CA SER A 3 -33.60 -5.81 33.78
C SER A 3 -32.69 -6.27 32.66
N ILE A 4 -32.22 -5.32 31.87
CA ILE A 4 -31.20 -5.51 30.84
C ILE A 4 -29.90 -5.78 31.61
N GLY A 5 -29.57 -7.05 31.81
CA GLY A 5 -28.34 -7.47 32.48
C GLY A 5 -27.15 -7.12 31.60
N PHE A 6 -26.57 -5.94 31.80
CA PHE A 6 -25.26 -5.61 31.27
C PHE A 6 -24.26 -6.54 31.95
N LYS A 7 -23.69 -7.47 31.17
CA LYS A 7 -22.64 -8.36 31.65
C LYS A 7 -21.42 -7.51 31.92
N GLU A 8 -21.01 -7.41 33.18
CA GLU A 8 -19.78 -6.73 33.60
C GLU A 8 -18.62 -7.27 32.75
N ILE A 9 -18.04 -6.42 31.91
CA ILE A 9 -16.82 -6.71 31.20
C ILE A 9 -15.70 -6.49 32.20
N ASP A 10 -15.21 -7.59 32.74
CA ASP A 10 -14.04 -7.60 33.61
C ASP A 10 -12.81 -7.13 32.82
N MET A 11 -12.43 -5.86 32.99
CA MET A 11 -11.24 -5.27 32.40
C MET A 11 -9.97 -5.52 33.24
N SER A 12 -10.03 -6.39 34.27
CA SER A 12 -8.90 -6.62 35.19
C SER A 12 -7.96 -7.76 34.78
N VAL A 13 -8.28 -8.50 33.70
CA VAL A 13 -7.48 -9.64 33.28
C VAL A 13 -6.55 -9.25 32.14
N GLU A 14 -5.26 -9.61 32.28
CA GLU A 14 -4.30 -9.79 31.17
C GLU A 14 -4.75 -10.89 30.18
N THR A 15 -6.04 -10.99 29.89
CA THR A 15 -6.54 -11.86 28.83
C THR A 15 -6.20 -11.18 27.52
N VAL A 16 -5.18 -11.69 26.85
CA VAL A 16 -5.09 -11.60 25.39
C VAL A 16 -6.51 -11.82 24.86
N LEU A 17 -7.11 -10.78 24.28
CA LEU A 17 -8.46 -10.85 23.72
C LEU A 17 -8.54 -12.12 22.87
N ALA A 18 -9.36 -13.08 23.29
CA ALA A 18 -9.54 -14.34 22.59
C ALA A 18 -10.22 -14.04 21.25
N ILE A 19 -9.41 -13.70 20.25
CA ILE A 19 -9.88 -13.34 18.93
C ILE A 19 -10.40 -14.60 18.24
N SER A 20 -11.60 -14.54 17.68
CA SER A 20 -12.12 -15.69 16.94
C SER A 20 -11.24 -15.92 15.70
N PRO A 21 -11.03 -17.18 15.25
CA PRO A 21 -10.22 -17.46 14.06
C PRO A 21 -10.70 -16.70 12.82
N THR A 22 -12.01 -16.49 12.70
CA THR A 22 -12.63 -15.72 11.62
C THR A 22 -12.26 -14.24 11.69
N ASP A 23 -12.26 -13.65 12.88
CA ASP A 23 -11.93 -12.24 13.09
C ASP A 23 -10.44 -11.97 12.86
N HIS A 24 -9.57 -12.90 13.27
CA HIS A 24 -8.13 -12.83 12.97
C HIS A 24 -7.86 -12.86 11.45
N LEU A 25 -8.57 -13.71 10.71
CA LEU A 25 -8.47 -13.79 9.25
C LEU A 25 -8.94 -12.47 8.60
N ALA A 26 -10.08 -11.93 9.04
CA ALA A 26 -10.62 -10.68 8.53
C ALA A 26 -9.65 -9.51 8.71
N ILE A 27 -9.06 -9.36 9.90
CA ILE A 27 -8.06 -8.33 10.19
C ILE A 27 -6.82 -8.50 9.30
N THR A 28 -6.37 -9.74 9.10
CA THR A 28 -5.22 -10.05 8.24
C THR A 28 -5.51 -9.65 6.79
N ILE A 29 -6.68 -9.98 6.25
CA ILE A 29 -7.08 -9.60 4.88
C ILE A 29 -7.12 -8.07 4.74
N VAL A 30 -7.72 -7.37 5.71
CA VAL A 30 -7.79 -5.92 5.69
C VAL A 30 -6.40 -5.31 5.72
N GLY A 31 -5.50 -5.83 6.56
CA GLY A 31 -4.10 -5.41 6.61
C GLY A 31 -3.40 -5.57 5.25
N VAL A 32 -3.52 -6.74 4.62
CA VAL A 32 -2.94 -7.02 3.31
C VAL A 32 -3.55 -6.14 2.21
N ALA A 33 -4.86 -5.90 2.25
CA ALA A 33 -5.56 -5.04 1.30
C ALA A 33 -5.05 -3.59 1.39
N TRP A 34 -4.83 -3.06 2.59
CA TRP A 34 -4.27 -1.73 2.77
C TRP A 34 -2.82 -1.62 2.29
N VAL A 35 -1.96 -2.58 2.66
CA VAL A 35 -0.55 -2.58 2.24
C VAL A 35 -0.43 -2.72 0.72
N SER A 36 -1.22 -3.59 0.10
CA SER A 36 -1.23 -3.74 -1.37
C SER A 36 -1.74 -2.48 -2.07
N THR A 37 -2.75 -1.80 -1.52
CA THR A 37 -3.21 -0.51 -2.05
C THR A 37 -2.10 0.54 -2.00
N ALA A 38 -1.44 0.70 -0.85
CA ALA A 38 -0.32 1.62 -0.71
C ALA A 38 0.83 1.30 -1.69
N TYR A 39 1.12 0.02 -1.88
CA TYR A 39 2.13 -0.44 -2.84
C TYR A 39 1.77 -0.04 -4.29
N VAL A 40 0.51 -0.25 -4.71
CA VAL A 40 0.05 0.11 -6.07
C VAL A 40 0.09 1.62 -6.30
N LEU A 41 -0.24 2.42 -5.30
CA LEU A 41 -0.13 3.88 -5.39
C LEU A 41 1.34 4.33 -5.61
N GLY A 42 2.29 3.75 -4.87
CA GLY A 42 3.72 4.01 -5.05
C GLY A 42 4.23 3.59 -6.44
N MET A 43 3.77 2.44 -6.92
CA MET A 43 4.00 1.94 -8.28
C MET A 43 3.56 2.94 -9.36
N ILE A 44 2.31 3.43 -9.27
CA ILE A 44 1.78 4.38 -10.26
C ILE A 44 2.58 5.68 -10.21
N TRP A 45 2.81 6.23 -9.01
CA TRP A 45 3.51 7.50 -8.87
C TRP A 45 4.95 7.44 -9.38
N THR A 46 5.69 6.38 -9.08
CA THR A 46 7.06 6.20 -9.59
C THR A 46 7.10 5.94 -11.09
N SER A 47 6.09 5.25 -11.65
CA SER A 47 5.96 5.11 -13.10
C SER A 47 5.81 6.47 -13.78
N LEU A 48 4.96 7.35 -13.24
CA LEU A 48 4.76 8.71 -13.75
C LEU A 48 6.04 9.54 -13.63
N ALA A 49 6.73 9.49 -12.48
CA ALA A 49 7.99 10.20 -12.27
C ALA A 49 9.10 9.76 -13.24
N LEU A 50 9.20 8.46 -13.52
CA LEU A 50 10.12 7.92 -14.52
C LEU A 50 9.79 8.41 -15.94
N ILE A 51 8.51 8.39 -16.31
CA ILE A 51 8.05 8.86 -17.63
C ILE A 51 8.33 10.34 -17.80
N ASP A 52 8.01 11.18 -16.81
CA ASP A 52 8.28 12.62 -16.86
C ASP A 52 9.78 12.90 -17.01
N ARG A 53 10.62 12.15 -16.29
CA ARG A 53 12.09 12.24 -16.43
C ARG A 53 12.57 11.85 -17.83
N TRP A 54 12.03 10.76 -18.41
CA TRP A 54 12.41 10.32 -19.76
C TRP A 54 11.88 11.24 -20.86
N ARG A 55 10.81 11.99 -20.59
CA ARG A 55 10.27 12.99 -21.51
C ARG A 55 11.20 14.21 -21.64
N GLY A 56 12.11 14.42 -20.68
CA GLY A 56 13.05 15.53 -20.66
C GLY A 56 12.39 16.88 -20.35
N ASP A 57 13.23 17.89 -20.10
CA ASP A 57 12.85 19.20 -19.53
C ASP A 57 11.88 20.01 -20.42
N HIS A 58 11.89 19.76 -21.74
CA HIS A 58 11.03 20.43 -22.72
C HIS A 58 10.08 19.47 -23.46
N GLY A 59 9.94 18.23 -22.99
CA GLY A 59 9.06 17.24 -23.63
C GLY A 59 9.59 16.67 -24.95
N GLU A 60 10.90 16.77 -25.19
CA GLU A 60 11.56 16.31 -26.43
C GLU A 60 11.76 14.79 -26.47
N GLY A 61 11.59 14.10 -25.33
CA GLY A 61 11.73 12.65 -25.22
C GLY A 61 10.60 11.90 -25.92
N ASN A 62 10.96 11.02 -26.85
CA ASN A 62 10.01 10.15 -27.55
C ASN A 62 9.49 9.05 -26.60
N ILE A 63 8.43 9.34 -25.84
CA ILE A 63 7.73 8.37 -25.00
C ILE A 63 6.86 7.49 -25.90
N ASN A 64 7.23 6.22 -26.01
CA ASN A 64 6.44 5.23 -26.73
C ASN A 64 5.76 4.26 -25.75
N PHE A 65 4.89 3.39 -26.28
CA PHE A 65 4.19 2.40 -25.46
C PHE A 65 5.15 1.49 -24.66
N MET A 66 6.30 1.13 -25.26
CA MET A 66 7.31 0.32 -24.57
C MET A 66 7.97 1.06 -23.40
N SER A 67 8.12 2.39 -23.48
CA SER A 67 8.55 3.23 -22.36
C SER A 67 7.56 3.14 -21.19
N VAL A 68 6.25 3.14 -21.45
CA VAL A 68 5.24 3.01 -20.38
C VAL A 68 5.33 1.65 -19.69
N ILE A 69 5.50 0.56 -20.45
CA ILE A 69 5.65 -0.79 -19.89
C ILE A 69 6.96 -0.91 -19.11
N ALA A 70 8.07 -0.39 -19.63
CA ALA A 70 9.36 -0.41 -18.93
C ALA A 70 9.29 0.39 -17.62
N ALA A 71 8.63 1.55 -17.61
CA ALA A 71 8.43 2.36 -16.41
C ALA A 71 7.58 1.61 -15.37
N LEU A 72 6.50 0.94 -15.80
CA LEU A 72 5.65 0.13 -14.92
C LEU A 72 6.43 -1.04 -14.30
N VAL A 73 7.26 -1.73 -15.09
CA VAL A 73 8.09 -2.85 -14.60
C VAL A 73 9.16 -2.36 -13.62
N MET A 74 9.83 -1.24 -13.90
CA MET A 74 10.80 -0.65 -12.96
C MET A 74 10.13 -0.17 -11.67
N ALA A 75 8.93 0.41 -11.76
CA ALA A 75 8.16 0.85 -10.62
C ALA A 75 7.75 -0.30 -9.68
N ALA A 76 7.79 -1.56 -10.12
CA ALA A 76 7.52 -2.70 -9.22
C ALA A 76 8.50 -2.73 -8.04
N ALA A 77 9.70 -2.18 -8.24
CA ALA A 77 10.70 -1.93 -7.22
C ALA A 77 10.73 -0.45 -6.78
N TRP A 78 9.57 0.21 -6.68
CA TRP A 78 9.47 1.66 -6.41
C TRP A 78 10.29 2.18 -5.22
N PRO A 79 10.52 1.47 -4.10
CA PRO A 79 11.37 1.99 -3.02
C PRO A 79 12.82 2.20 -3.46
N ILE A 80 13.32 1.31 -4.34
CA ILE A 80 14.66 1.39 -4.91
C ILE A 80 14.70 2.48 -5.99
N VAL A 81 13.66 2.57 -6.83
CA VAL A 81 13.53 3.63 -7.84
C VAL A 81 13.51 5.01 -7.18
N LEU A 82 12.81 5.16 -6.06
CA LEU A 82 12.80 6.41 -5.30
C LEU A 82 14.18 6.80 -4.81
N ALA A 83 14.92 5.86 -4.23
CA ALA A 83 16.30 6.10 -3.81
C ALA A 83 17.17 6.55 -4.99
N ALA A 84 17.00 5.93 -6.17
CA ALA A 84 17.70 6.33 -7.38
C ALA A 84 17.30 7.74 -7.87
N LEU A 85 16.00 8.08 -7.83
CA LEU A 85 15.50 9.40 -8.21
C LEU A 85 15.99 10.53 -7.28
N VAL A 86 16.22 10.25 -5.99
CA VAL A 86 16.71 11.24 -5.02
C VAL A 86 18.23 11.47 -5.15
N VAL A 87 18.99 10.46 -5.54
CA VAL A 87 20.46 10.51 -5.61
C VAL A 87 20.98 11.12 -6.92
N MET A 88 20.17 11.15 -7.99
CA MET A 88 20.57 11.54 -9.36
C MET A 88 19.81 12.73 -9.92
#